data_AF-A0A3L6EEP0-F1
#
_entry.id   AF-A0A3L6EEP0-F1
#
_cell.length_a   1.000
_cell.length_b   1.000
_cell.length_c   1.000
_cell.angle_alpha   90.00
_cell.angle_beta   90.00
_cell.angle_gamma   90.00
#
_symmetry.space_group_name_H-M   'P 1'
#
loop_
_entity.id
_entity.type
_entity.pdbx_description
1 polymer ?
#
loop_
_entity_poly.entity_id
_entity_poly.type
_entity_poly.pdbx_seq_one_letter_code
_entity_poly.pdbx_strand_id
1 'polypeptide(L)'
;MADREHRTVFVTVGTTCFDALVMAVDSPEVKKALLQKGYSNLLIQMGRGTYVPLKVSGDATLQVDHFTFSPSIADNMRTASLVISHAGVL
;
A
#
# COMPACT_ATOMS: atom_id res chain seq x y z
N MET A 1 14.39 20.89 11.35
CA MET A 1 14.51 19.51 10.83
C MET A 1 13.09 19.05 10.62
N ALA A 2 12.61 19.00 9.38
CA ALA A 2 11.22 18.68 9.09
C ALA A 2 10.96 17.26 9.60
N ASP A 3 9.95 17.12 10.45
CA ASP A 3 9.35 15.83 10.78
C ASP A 3 9.06 15.15 9.44
N ARG A 4 9.86 14.13 9.07
CA ARG A 4 9.48 13.24 7.98
C ARG A 4 8.34 12.44 8.54
N GLU A 5 7.17 13.06 8.57
CA GLU A 5 5.94 12.42 8.97
C GLU A 5 5.85 11.16 8.10
N HIS A 6 5.85 9.99 8.74
CA HIS A 6 5.79 8.72 8.04
C HIS A 6 4.45 8.63 7.32
N ARG A 7 4.39 9.13 6.08
CA ARG A 7 3.18 9.16 5.27
C ARG A 7 3.01 7.83 4.57
N THR A 8 2.14 7.03 5.15
CA THR A 8 1.81 5.68 4.67
C THR A 8 0.60 5.73 3.75
N VAL A 9 0.75 5.11 2.58
CA VAL A 9 -0.34 4.78 1.67
C VAL A 9 -0.78 3.35 1.96
N PHE A 10 -2.03 3.16 2.36
CA PHE A 10 -2.60 1.85 2.59
C PHE A 10 -3.50 1.45 1.41
N VAL A 11 -3.21 0.31 0.79
CA VAL A 11 -3.98 -0.26 -0.31
C VAL A 11 -4.72 -1.50 0.18
N THR A 12 -6.02 -1.59 -0.08
CA THR A 12 -6.83 -2.77 0.26
C THR A 12 -7.73 -3.17 -0.91
N VAL A 13 -7.73 -4.47 -1.24
CA VAL A 13 -8.57 -5.06 -2.30
C VAL A 13 -9.76 -5.85 -1.75
N GLY A 14 -9.96 -5.85 -0.42
CA GLY A 14 -10.96 -6.69 0.23
C GLY A 14 -10.62 -8.19 0.13
N THR A 15 -11.64 -9.05 0.21
CA THR A 15 -11.51 -10.51 0.12
C THR A 15 -11.46 -11.04 -1.32
N THR A 16 -11.77 -10.18 -2.30
CA THR A 16 -11.79 -10.53 -3.73
C THR A 16 -10.39 -10.59 -4.32
N CYS A 17 -10.16 -11.54 -5.23
CA CYS A 17 -8.89 -11.65 -5.97
C CYS A 17 -8.78 -10.48 -6.96
N PHE A 18 -7.95 -9.49 -6.64
CA PHE A 18 -7.74 -8.35 -7.52
C PHE A 18 -6.25 -8.03 -7.67
N ASP A 19 -5.53 -8.98 -8.28
CA ASP A 19 -4.11 -8.83 -8.62
C ASP A 19 -3.86 -7.60 -9.51
N ALA A 20 -4.83 -7.20 -10.33
CA ALA A 20 -4.70 -6.04 -11.21
C ALA A 20 -4.46 -4.72 -10.46
N LEU A 21 -5.14 -4.48 -9.33
CA LEU A 21 -4.88 -3.28 -8.52
C LEU A 21 -3.50 -3.39 -7.87
N VAL A 22 -3.16 -4.56 -7.34
CA VAL A 22 -1.86 -4.78 -6.69
C VAL A 22 -0.71 -4.53 -7.68
N MET A 23 -0.82 -5.07 -8.90
CA MET A 23 0.14 -4.83 -9.98
C MET A 23 0.19 -3.35 -10.38
N ALA A 24 -0.96 -2.69 -10.48
CA ALA A 24 -1.00 -1.27 -10.82
C ALA A 24 -0.32 -0.39 -9.77
N VAL A 25 -0.56 -0.64 -8.47
CA VAL A 25 0.09 0.12 -7.40
C VAL A 25 1.56 -0.25 -7.21
N ASP A 26 1.95 -1.49 -7.57
CA ASP A 26 3.34 -1.93 -7.54
C ASP A 26 4.17 -1.38 -8.73
N SER A 27 3.52 -0.80 -9.73
CA SER A 27 4.20 -0.24 -10.90
C SER A 27 5.18 0.89 -10.54
N PRO A 28 6.32 1.01 -11.24
CA PRO A 28 7.31 2.05 -10.97
C PRO A 28 6.75 3.46 -11.15
N GLU A 29 5.80 3.65 -12.06
CA GLU A 29 5.13 4.92 -12.31
C GLU A 29 4.34 5.37 -11.06
N VAL A 30 3.56 4.47 -10.47
CA VAL A 30 2.79 4.77 -9.25
C VAL A 30 3.72 4.99 -8.07
N LYS A 31 4.73 4.13 -7.87
CA LYS A 31 5.71 4.29 -6.78
C LYS A 31 6.42 5.64 -6.86
N LYS A 32 6.82 6.06 -8.06
CA LYS A 32 7.45 7.37 -8.29
C LYS A 32 6.48 8.52 -8.03
N ALA A 33 5.23 8.41 -8.47
CA ALA A 33 4.21 9.41 -8.19
C ALA A 33 3.95 9.57 -6.69
N LEU A 34 3.88 8.46 -5.94
CA LEU A 34 3.72 8.48 -4.48
C LEU A 34 4.90 9.16 -3.79
N LEU A 35 6.14 8.84 -4.18
CA LEU A 35 7.33 9.52 -3.66
C LEU A 35 7.32 11.02 -3.95
N GLN A 36 6.97 11.42 -5.17
CA GLN A 36 6.87 12.84 -5.55
C GLN A 36 5.79 13.59 -4.78
N LYS A 37 4.73 12.90 -4.33
CA LYS A 37 3.69 13.43 -3.45
C LYS A 37 4.11 13.47 -1.98
N GLY A 38 5.30 12.95 -1.63
CA GLY A 38 5.84 12.96 -0.27
C GLY A 38 5.43 11.76 0.58
N TYR A 39 4.91 10.69 -0.04
CA TYR A 39 4.68 9.43 0.66
C TYR A 39 5.98 8.64 0.78
N SER A 40 6.18 8.01 1.93
CA SER A 40 7.41 7.27 2.24
C SER A 40 7.18 5.76 2.32
N ASN A 41 5.94 5.35 2.61
CA ASN A 41 5.58 3.96 2.86
C ASN A 41 4.34 3.59 2.04
N LEU A 42 4.35 2.39 1.46
CA LEU A 42 3.26 1.76 0.75
C LEU A 42 2.98 0.41 1.40
N LEU A 43 1.80 0.26 1.98
CA LEU A 43 1.36 -0.96 2.65
C LEU A 43 0.19 -1.56 1.88
N ILE A 44 0.36 -2.77 1.36
CA ILE A 44 -0.62 -3.42 0.50
C ILE A 44 -1.25 -4.62 1.23
N GLN A 45 -2.54 -4.52 1.50
CA GLN A 45 -3.35 -5.66 1.92
C GLN A 45 -3.84 -6.42 0.68
N MET A 46 -3.38 -7.66 0.55
CA MET A 46 -3.73 -8.57 -0.53
C MET A 46 -4.82 -9.54 -0.09
N GLY A 47 -5.77 -9.83 -0.96
CA GLY A 47 -6.78 -10.87 -0.74
C GLY A 47 -6.24 -12.27 -1.05
N ARG A 48 -7.06 -13.08 -1.73
CA ARG A 48 -6.67 -14.41 -2.26
C ARG A 48 -5.94 -14.35 -3.62
N GLY A 49 -5.40 -13.18 -3.96
CA GLY A 49 -4.63 -12.98 -5.20
C GLY A 49 -3.32 -13.78 -5.19
N THR A 50 -2.76 -14.00 -6.38
CA THR A 50 -1.49 -14.74 -6.55
C THR A 50 -0.28 -13.83 -6.76
N TYR A 51 -0.51 -12.56 -7.07
CA TYR A 51 0.55 -11.60 -7.30
C TYR A 51 1.09 -11.09 -5.96
N VAL A 52 2.42 -11.15 -5.81
CA VAL A 52 3.12 -10.70 -4.60
C VAL A 52 4.06 -9.56 -5.00
N PRO A 53 3.82 -8.33 -4.53
CA PRO A 53 4.70 -7.20 -4.81
C PRO A 53 6.03 -7.39 -4.09
N LEU A 54 7.12 -6.95 -4.72
CA LEU A 54 8.44 -7.06 -4.12
C LEU A 54 8.54 -6.12 -2.93
N LYS A 55 8.92 -6.67 -1.76
CA LYS A 55 9.22 -5.85 -0.59
C LYS A 55 10.45 -5.00 -0.87
N VAL A 56 10.36 -3.71 -0.60
CA VAL A 56 11.45 -2.76 -0.77
C VAL A 56 11.65 -2.02 0.54
N SER A 57 12.87 -2.03 1.06
CA SER A 57 13.25 -1.26 2.24
C SER A 57 14.53 -0.48 1.95
N GLY A 58 14.52 0.82 2.21
CA GLY A 58 15.68 1.69 2.03
C GLY A 58 15.33 3.17 2.23
N ASP A 59 16.29 3.97 2.71
CA ASP A 59 16.09 5.39 3.07
C ASP A 59 15.76 6.34 1.90
N ALA A 60 16.08 5.89 0.67
CA ALA A 60 15.98 6.71 -0.54
C ALA A 60 14.85 6.30 -1.49
N THR A 61 14.07 5.25 -1.16
CA THR A 61 13.00 4.73 -2.01
C THR A 61 11.70 4.55 -1.24
N LEU A 62 10.59 4.36 -1.96
CA LEU A 62 9.30 4.06 -1.35
C LEU A 62 9.41 2.70 -0.67
N GLN A 63 9.18 2.67 0.64
CA GLN A 63 9.17 1.41 1.36
C GLN A 63 7.88 0.66 0.99
N VAL A 64 8.02 -0.56 0.49
CA VAL A 64 6.87 -1.37 0.04
C VAL A 64 6.78 -2.58 0.94
N ASP A 65 5.65 -2.70 1.63
CA ASP A 65 5.29 -3.86 2.42
C ASP A 65 3.93 -4.40 2.01
N HIS A 66 3.73 -5.69 2.27
CA HIS A 66 2.48 -6.36 1.94
C HIS A 66 2.14 -7.43 2.97
N PHE A 67 0.85 -7.67 3.13
CA PHE A 67 0.31 -8.76 3.94
C PHE A 67 -1.00 -9.26 3.32
N THR A 68 -1.40 -10.49 3.64
CA THR A 68 -2.64 -11.06 3.12
C THR A 68 -3.81 -10.78 4.06
N PHE A 69 -4.01 -11.64 5.05
CA PHE A 69 -5.08 -11.51 6.02
C PHE A 69 -4.54 -10.90 7.31
N SER A 70 -5.16 -9.80 7.74
CA SER A 70 -4.95 -9.24 9.08
C SER A 70 -6.30 -9.19 9.80
N PRO A 71 -6.37 -9.61 11.08
CA PRO A 71 -7.61 -9.53 11.85
C PRO A 71 -8.08 -8.09 12.09
N SER A 72 -7.26 -7.07 11.80
CA SER A 72 -7.65 -5.67 11.93
C SER A 72 -6.91 -4.78 10.92
N ILE A 73 -7.58 -4.49 9.79
CA ILE A 73 -7.15 -3.45 8.85
C ILE A 73 -7.54 -2.04 9.32
N ALA A 74 -8.42 -1.93 10.32
CA ALA A 74 -8.93 -0.66 10.82
C ALA A 74 -7.81 0.26 11.35
N ASP A 75 -6.80 -0.30 12.00
CA ASP A 75 -5.65 0.48 12.50
C ASP A 75 -4.80 1.02 11.35
N ASN A 76 -4.56 0.20 10.31
CA ASN A 76 -3.88 0.61 9.09
C ASN A 76 -4.64 1.72 8.35
N MET A 77 -5.97 1.60 8.26
CA MET A 77 -6.82 2.65 7.69
C MET A 77 -6.78 3.95 8.50
N ARG A 78 -6.70 3.85 9.84
CA ARG A 78 -6.67 5.01 10.74
C ARG A 78 -5.33 5.75 10.70
N THR A 79 -4.24 5.00 10.59
CA THR A 79 -2.86 5.53 10.61
C THR A 79 -2.37 5.93 9.22
N ALA A 80 -2.98 5.42 8.15
CA ALA A 80 -2.64 5.78 6.79
C ALA A 80 -2.95 7.25 6.50
N SER A 81 -2.03 7.90 5.79
CA SER A 81 -2.22 9.24 5.24
C SER A 81 -3.06 9.23 3.97
N LEU A 82 -3.10 8.09 3.27
CA LEU A 82 -3.92 7.86 2.09
C LEU A 82 -4.40 6.41 2.09
N VAL A 83 -5.69 6.21 1.89
CA VAL A 83 -6.27 4.87 1.71
C VAL A 83 -6.74 4.73 0.27
N ILE A 84 -6.23 3.71 -0.42
CA ILE A 84 -6.67 3.31 -1.76
C ILE A 84 -7.44 2.00 -1.60
N SER A 85 -8.74 2.04 -1.88
CA SER A 85 -9.62 0.88 -1.76
C SER A 85 -10.35 0.66 -3.07
N HIS A 86 -10.35 -0.57 -3.56
CA HIS A 86 -11.23 -0.96 -4.65
C HIS A 86 -12.56 -1.42 -4.07
N ALA A 87 -13.38 -0.47 -3.59
CA ALA A 87 -14.78 -0.58 -3.12
C ALA A 87 -15.38 -2.01 -3.03
N GLY A 88 -14.70 -2.90 -2.30
CA GLY A 88 -15.13 -4.28 -2.13
C GLY A 88 -16.37 -4.26 -1.27
N VAL A 89 -17.32 -5.13 -1.59
CA VAL A 89 -18.53 -5.28 -0.78
C VAL A 89 -18.09 -5.65 0.64
N LEU A 90 -18.45 -4.78 1.61
CA LEU A 90 -18.34 -5.02 3.05
C LEU A 90 -19.17 -6.24 3.46
#